data_AF-A0A967P5N6-F1
#
_entry.id   AF-A0A967P5N6-F1
#
_cell.length_a   1.000
_cell.length_b   1.000
_cell.length_c   1.000
_cell.angle_alpha   90.00
_cell.angle_beta   90.00
_cell.angle_gamma   90.00
#
_symmetry.space_group_name_H-M   'P 1'
#
loop_
_entity.id
_entity.type
_entity.pdbx_description
1 polymer ?
#
loop_
_entity_poly.entity_id
_entity_poly.type
_entity_poly.pdbx_seq_one_letter_code
_entity_poly.pdbx_strand_id
1 'polypeptide(L)'
;MEGYFKDKRFLITGGAGFLGSFIIDQLVRKGVDKENIRVPRSRDCDLRIWENCNNAVKDIDIVIHLAARVGGIGFNMKYPAHLFYDNAMMGIQLLEASRLAGVKKFVGVGTVCSYPKHTPVPFKEEDLWNGFPEETNSPYGIAKKILLVQEQAYRTQYDFDSIYL
;
A
#
# COMPACT_ATOMS: atom_id res chain seq x y z
N MET A 1 16.34 4.79 19.36
CA MET A 1 15.74 4.50 18.03
C MET A 1 16.72 4.72 16.88
N GLU A 2 17.90 5.32 17.10
CA GLU A 2 18.98 5.28 16.09
C GLU A 2 19.39 3.84 15.81
N GLY A 3 19.53 3.50 14.52
CA GLY A 3 20.04 2.20 14.08
C GLY A 3 19.01 1.11 13.76
N TYR A 4 17.74 1.21 14.20
CA TYR A 4 16.74 0.14 13.96
C TYR A 4 16.59 -0.23 12.47
N PHE A 5 16.72 0.75 11.57
CA PHE A 5 16.52 0.57 10.13
C PHE A 5 17.79 0.21 9.36
N LYS A 6 19.00 0.37 9.95
CA LYS A 6 20.28 0.39 9.23
C LYS A 6 20.50 -0.85 8.35
N ASP A 7 20.23 -2.03 8.91
CA ASP A 7 20.49 -3.32 8.24
C ASP A 7 19.23 -3.95 7.63
N LYS A 8 18.14 -3.18 7.51
CA LYS A 8 16.85 -3.67 7.00
C LYS A 8 16.76 -3.46 5.49
N ARG A 9 16.27 -4.49 4.78
CA ARG A 9 15.97 -4.44 3.35
C ARG A 9 14.52 -4.00 3.15
N PHE A 10 14.33 -2.91 2.42
CA PHE A 10 13.04 -2.29 2.15
C PHE A 10 12.58 -2.56 0.72
N LEU A 11 11.30 -2.85 0.56
CA LEU A 11 10.61 -2.74 -0.72
C LEU A 11 9.66 -1.54 -0.65
N ILE A 12 9.87 -0.55 -1.52
CA ILE A 12 9.02 0.63 -1.62
C ILE A 12 8.36 0.65 -2.99
N THR A 13 7.17 0.05 -3.07
CA THR A 13 6.37 0.09 -4.30
C THR A 13 5.77 1.49 -4.46
N GLY A 14 5.76 2.03 -5.68
CA GLY A 14 5.43 3.45 -5.89
C GLY A 14 6.52 4.40 -5.38
N GLY A 15 7.72 3.91 -5.06
CA GLY A 15 8.83 4.70 -4.51
C GLY A 15 9.33 5.82 -5.43
N ALA A 16 9.08 5.74 -6.73
CA ALA A 16 9.42 6.80 -7.69
C ALA A 16 8.35 7.91 -7.80
N GLY A 17 7.23 7.80 -7.08
CA GLY A 17 6.20 8.83 -7.00
C GLY A 17 6.49 9.86 -5.92
N PHE A 18 5.60 10.86 -5.81
CA PHE A 18 5.74 11.99 -4.87
C PHE A 18 6.02 11.54 -3.43
N LEU A 19 5.13 10.78 -2.79
CA LEU A 19 5.33 10.33 -1.41
C LEU A 19 6.52 9.38 -1.26
N GLY A 20 6.73 8.53 -2.27
CA GLY A 20 7.80 7.54 -2.29
C GLY A 20 9.19 8.16 -2.21
N SER A 21 9.46 9.21 -2.98
CA SER A 21 10.77 9.87 -2.97
C SER A 21 11.08 10.49 -1.61
N PHE A 22 10.09 11.09 -0.95
CA PHE A 22 10.27 11.63 0.41
C PHE A 22 10.56 10.52 1.43
N ILE A 23 9.87 9.38 1.36
CA ILE A 23 10.12 8.25 2.27
C ILE A 23 11.54 7.70 2.06
N ILE A 24 11.99 7.54 0.82
CA ILE A 24 13.36 7.11 0.50
C ILE A 24 14.38 8.07 1.10
N ASP A 25 14.21 9.38 0.90
CA ASP A 25 15.11 10.39 1.45
C ASP A 25 15.16 10.33 2.99
N GLN A 26 14.02 10.11 3.64
CA GLN A 26 13.97 9.97 5.11
C GLN A 26 14.65 8.68 5.59
N LEU A 27 14.51 7.55 4.88
CA LEU A 27 15.20 6.31 5.23
C LEU A 27 16.72 6.45 5.10
N VAL A 28 17.19 7.08 4.02
CA VAL A 28 18.63 7.36 3.83
C VAL A 28 19.15 8.27 4.94
N ARG A 29 18.42 9.33 5.31
CA ARG A 29 18.78 10.21 6.45
C ARG A 29 18.80 9.48 7.79
N LYS A 30 18.01 8.41 7.92
CA LYS A 30 17.99 7.53 9.10
C LYS A 30 19.06 6.43 9.04
N GLY A 31 19.94 6.45 8.04
CA GLY A 31 21.10 5.57 7.94
C GLY A 31 20.85 4.26 7.19
N VAL A 32 19.77 4.15 6.42
CA VAL A 32 19.55 3.00 5.52
C VAL A 32 20.38 3.17 4.26
N ASP A 33 21.21 2.18 3.94
CA ASP A 33 21.96 2.16 2.68
C ASP A 33 21.01 2.07 1.48
N LYS A 34 21.28 2.84 0.43
CA LYS A 34 20.42 2.86 -0.78
C LYS A 34 20.30 1.49 -1.45
N GLU A 35 21.34 0.66 -1.38
CA GLU A 35 21.34 -0.71 -1.90
C GLU A 35 20.33 -1.61 -1.17
N ASN A 36 19.98 -1.27 0.08
CA ASN A 36 18.95 -1.98 0.84
C ASN A 36 17.53 -1.50 0.50
N ILE A 37 17.36 -0.55 -0.44
CA ILE A 37 16.04 -0.01 -0.81
C ILE A 37 15.69 -0.41 -2.24
N ARG A 38 14.79 -1.37 -2.38
CA ARG A 38 14.25 -1.83 -3.67
C ARG A 38 13.05 -0.97 -4.09
N VAL A 39 13.12 -0.39 -5.28
CA VAL A 39 12.05 0.46 -5.86
C VAL A 39 11.65 -0.05 -7.24
N PRO A 40 10.70 -1.00 -7.36
CA PRO A 40 10.25 -1.50 -8.65
C PRO A 40 9.55 -0.42 -9.47
N ARG A 41 9.69 -0.48 -10.80
CA ARG A 41 8.98 0.38 -11.75
C ARG A 41 7.89 -0.43 -12.44
N SER A 42 6.71 0.16 -12.65
CA SER A 42 5.56 -0.51 -13.26
C SER A 42 5.83 -1.07 -14.66
N ARG A 43 6.76 -0.47 -15.42
CA ARG A 43 7.19 -0.97 -16.74
C ARG A 43 7.94 -2.30 -16.68
N ASP A 44 8.58 -2.60 -15.56
CA ASP A 44 9.48 -3.74 -15.37
C ASP A 44 8.92 -4.76 -14.36
N CYS A 45 7.97 -4.32 -13.52
CA CYS A 45 7.36 -5.11 -12.45
C CYS A 45 5.91 -4.66 -12.27
N ASP A 46 5.00 -5.34 -12.96
CA ASP A 46 3.56 -5.16 -12.81
C ASP A 46 3.06 -5.97 -11.61
N LEU A 47 2.70 -5.28 -10.52
CA LEU A 47 2.24 -5.90 -9.27
C LEU A 47 0.83 -6.51 -9.37
N ARG A 48 0.16 -6.40 -10.52
CA ARG A 48 -1.07 -7.15 -10.79
C ARG A 48 -0.78 -8.60 -11.18
N ILE A 49 0.49 -8.95 -11.39
CA ILE A 49 0.96 -10.29 -11.73
C ILE A 49 1.60 -10.93 -10.49
N TRP A 50 1.12 -12.11 -10.12
CA TRP A 50 1.50 -12.79 -8.88
C TRP A 50 3.00 -13.09 -8.79
N GLU A 51 3.58 -13.54 -9.90
CA GLU A 51 4.99 -13.87 -10.01
C GLU A 51 5.88 -12.65 -9.77
N ASN A 52 5.43 -11.47 -10.22
CA ASN A 52 6.14 -10.22 -9.97
C ASN A 52 6.10 -9.85 -8.49
N CYS A 53 4.96 -10.03 -7.81
CA CYS A 53 4.85 -9.82 -6.36
C CYS A 53 5.79 -10.76 -5.60
N ASN A 54 5.77 -12.06 -5.90
CA ASN A 54 6.67 -13.04 -5.27
C ASN A 54 8.14 -12.69 -5.48
N ASN A 55 8.53 -12.29 -6.68
CA ASN A 55 9.90 -11.88 -6.95
C ASN A 55 10.27 -10.57 -6.23
N ALA A 56 9.37 -9.61 -6.17
CA ALA A 56 9.61 -8.31 -5.56
C ALA A 56 9.88 -8.40 -4.04
N VAL A 57 9.24 -9.35 -3.34
CA VAL A 57 9.35 -9.52 -1.88
C VAL A 57 10.48 -10.45 -1.44
N LYS A 58 11.18 -11.13 -2.37
CA LYS A 58 12.35 -11.96 -2.02
C LYS A 58 13.36 -11.13 -1.27
N ASP A 59 13.82 -11.64 -0.13
CA ASP A 59 14.87 -11.00 0.66
C ASP A 59 14.49 -9.60 1.19
N ILE A 60 13.22 -9.36 1.48
CA ILE A 60 12.73 -8.09 2.02
C ILE A 60 12.32 -8.25 3.48
N ASP A 61 12.79 -7.34 4.33
CA ASP A 61 12.39 -7.28 5.74
C ASP A 61 11.12 -6.43 5.92
N ILE A 62 11.03 -5.31 5.21
CA ILE A 62 9.97 -4.33 5.37
C ILE A 62 9.41 -3.91 4.01
N VAL A 63 8.08 -3.99 3.85
CA VAL A 63 7.38 -3.49 2.66
C VAL A 63 6.64 -2.21 3.02
N ILE A 64 6.80 -1.17 2.20
CA ILE A 64 5.99 0.05 2.22
C ILE A 64 5.24 0.12 0.88
N HIS A 65 3.94 -0.09 0.90
CA HIS A 65 3.10 -0.21 -0.29
C HIS A 65 2.43 1.12 -0.65
N LEU A 66 3.09 1.89 -1.52
CA LEU A 66 2.59 3.18 -2.05
C LEU A 66 2.10 3.08 -3.49
N ALA A 67 2.36 1.95 -4.17
CA ALA A 67 1.92 1.76 -5.54
C ALA A 67 0.40 1.80 -5.61
N ALA A 68 -0.11 2.69 -6.45
CA ALA A 68 -1.53 2.86 -6.67
C ALA A 68 -1.75 3.38 -8.09
N ARG A 69 -2.84 2.95 -8.72
CA ARG A 69 -3.34 3.65 -9.90
C ARG A 69 -4.23 4.78 -9.40
N VAL A 70 -3.82 6.01 -9.67
CA VAL A 70 -4.48 7.22 -9.16
C VAL A 70 -4.58 8.27 -10.27
N GLY A 71 -5.49 9.21 -10.10
CA GLY A 71 -5.68 10.34 -11.01
C GLY A 71 -6.69 11.34 -10.46
N GLY A 72 -6.90 12.44 -11.18
CA GLY A 72 -7.92 13.43 -10.82
C GLY A 72 -9.35 12.90 -10.95
N ILE A 73 -10.34 13.69 -10.53
CA ILE A 73 -11.75 13.27 -10.50
C ILE A 73 -12.26 12.80 -11.87
N GLY A 74 -11.85 13.48 -12.96
CA GLY A 74 -12.20 13.08 -14.32
C GLY A 74 -11.62 11.72 -14.73
N PHE A 75 -10.43 11.38 -14.23
CA PHE A 75 -9.85 10.04 -14.45
C PHE A 75 -10.63 8.97 -13.69
N ASN A 76 -11.06 9.28 -12.46
CA ASN A 76 -11.85 8.36 -11.63
C ASN A 76 -13.17 8.00 -12.28
N MET A 77 -13.90 9.00 -12.75
CA MET A 77 -15.18 8.81 -13.44
C MET A 77 -15.00 8.09 -14.79
N LYS A 78 -13.89 8.33 -15.50
CA LYS A 78 -13.64 7.73 -16.82
C LYS A 78 -13.18 6.27 -16.73
N TYR A 79 -12.43 5.89 -15.69
CA TYR A 79 -11.82 4.56 -15.58
C TYR A 79 -12.07 3.86 -14.23
N PRO A 80 -13.33 3.77 -13.76
CA PRO A 80 -13.66 3.21 -12.44
C PRO A 80 -13.22 1.74 -12.29
N ALA A 81 -13.43 0.93 -13.33
CA ALA A 81 -13.06 -0.49 -13.32
C ALA A 81 -11.55 -0.70 -13.19
N HIS A 82 -10.75 0.10 -13.90
CA HIS A 82 -9.29 0.04 -13.83
C HIS A 82 -8.79 0.44 -12.44
N LEU A 83 -9.37 1.48 -11.86
CA LEU A 83 -9.00 1.93 -10.52
C LEU A 83 -9.32 0.89 -9.46
N PHE A 84 -10.48 0.23 -9.54
CA PHE A 84 -10.79 -0.85 -8.61
C PHE A 84 -9.82 -2.02 -8.79
N TYR A 85 -9.79 -2.59 -10.01
CA TYR A 85 -9.04 -3.82 -10.30
C TYR A 85 -7.55 -3.64 -10.02
N ASP A 86 -6.92 -2.59 -10.55
CA ASP A 86 -5.48 -2.43 -10.42
C ASP A 86 -5.08 -2.23 -8.96
N ASN A 87 -5.78 -1.39 -8.19
CA ASN A 87 -5.44 -1.15 -6.79
C ASN A 87 -5.72 -2.36 -5.90
N ALA A 88 -6.84 -3.06 -6.11
CA ALA A 88 -7.16 -4.27 -5.38
C ALA A 88 -6.14 -5.38 -5.69
N MET A 89 -5.88 -5.66 -6.97
CA MET A 89 -4.98 -6.74 -7.36
C MET A 89 -3.54 -6.49 -6.95
N MET A 90 -3.04 -5.25 -7.06
CA MET A 90 -1.70 -4.92 -6.58
C MET A 90 -1.58 -5.11 -5.07
N GLY A 91 -2.55 -4.60 -4.30
CA GLY A 91 -2.52 -4.69 -2.85
C GLY A 91 -2.69 -6.12 -2.32
N ILE A 92 -3.70 -6.83 -2.81
CA ILE A 92 -4.04 -8.19 -2.34
C ILE A 92 -2.87 -9.14 -2.59
N GLN A 93 -2.30 -9.12 -3.79
CA GLN A 93 -1.21 -10.00 -4.16
C GLN A 93 0.07 -9.67 -3.42
N LEU A 94 0.44 -8.38 -3.32
CA LEU A 94 1.68 -8.00 -2.64
C LEU A 94 1.61 -8.30 -1.14
N LEU A 95 0.46 -8.09 -0.50
CA LEU A 95 0.26 -8.39 0.90
C LEU A 95 0.35 -9.91 1.18
N GLU A 96 -0.28 -10.74 0.35
CA GLU A 96 -0.17 -12.20 0.49
C GLU A 96 1.24 -12.72 0.17
N ALA A 97 1.87 -12.21 -0.89
CA ALA A 97 3.26 -12.56 -1.21
C ALA A 97 4.22 -12.18 -0.06
N SER A 98 4.02 -11.02 0.57
CA SER A 98 4.81 -10.58 1.72
C SER A 98 4.68 -11.52 2.91
N ARG A 99 3.44 -11.94 3.21
CA ARG A 99 3.16 -12.91 4.28
C ARG A 99 3.85 -14.26 4.01
N LEU A 100 3.70 -14.80 2.80
CA LEU A 100 4.31 -16.08 2.41
C LEU A 100 5.85 -16.01 2.38
N ALA A 101 6.42 -14.88 2.01
CA ALA A 101 7.86 -14.66 2.00
C ALA A 101 8.47 -14.38 3.39
N GLY A 102 7.63 -14.25 4.44
CA GLY A 102 8.09 -14.01 5.80
C GLY A 102 8.62 -12.59 6.05
N VAL A 103 8.14 -11.61 5.27
CA VAL A 103 8.36 -10.17 5.51
C VAL A 103 8.02 -9.85 6.96
N LYS A 104 8.85 -9.06 7.64
CA LYS A 104 8.69 -8.77 9.07
C LYS A 104 7.71 -7.66 9.35
N LYS A 105 7.55 -6.72 8.42
CA LYS A 105 6.58 -5.63 8.55
C LYS A 105 6.03 -5.21 7.19
N PHE A 106 4.71 -5.05 7.10
CA PHE A 106 4.05 -4.48 5.93
C PHE A 106 3.36 -3.17 6.32
N VAL A 107 3.56 -2.12 5.53
CA VAL A 107 2.85 -0.84 5.71
C VAL A 107 2.05 -0.55 4.44
N GLY A 108 0.73 -0.69 4.54
CA GLY A 108 -0.23 -0.28 3.52
C GLY A 108 -0.62 1.19 3.70
N VAL A 109 -0.81 1.90 2.58
CA VAL A 109 -1.35 3.27 2.60
C VAL A 109 -2.75 3.28 2.02
N GLY A 110 -3.69 3.73 2.85
CA GLY A 110 -5.08 3.95 2.55
C GLY A 110 -5.36 5.27 1.86
N THR A 111 -6.63 5.68 1.92
CA THR A 111 -7.09 6.91 1.28
C THR A 111 -8.30 7.48 1.98
N VAL A 112 -8.38 8.81 2.04
CA VAL A 112 -9.57 9.51 2.50
C VAL A 112 -10.80 9.22 1.62
N CYS A 113 -10.61 8.78 0.37
CA CYS A 113 -11.69 8.33 -0.51
C CYS A 113 -12.39 7.05 -0.01
N SER A 114 -11.90 6.40 1.05
CA SER A 114 -12.54 5.23 1.65
C SER A 114 -13.62 5.58 2.67
N TYR A 115 -13.62 6.83 3.17
CA TYR A 115 -14.62 7.32 4.10
C TYR A 115 -15.97 7.53 3.40
N PRO A 116 -17.09 7.43 4.14
CA PRO A 116 -18.40 7.74 3.62
C PRO A 116 -18.48 9.14 2.96
N LYS A 117 -19.35 9.28 1.97
CA LYS A 117 -19.64 10.59 1.34
C LYS A 117 -20.03 11.66 2.38
N HIS A 118 -20.78 11.25 3.39
CA HIS A 118 -21.23 12.10 4.48
C HIS A 118 -20.57 11.65 5.80
N THR A 119 -19.33 12.09 6.01
CA THR A 119 -18.56 11.81 7.24
C THR A 119 -18.42 13.08 8.08
N PRO A 120 -18.67 13.01 9.40
CA PRO A 120 -18.43 14.14 10.32
C PRO A 120 -16.97 14.61 10.28
N VAL A 121 -16.76 15.92 10.42
CA VAL A 121 -15.41 16.48 10.55
C VAL A 121 -15.10 16.84 12.02
N PRO A 122 -13.90 16.54 12.53
CA PRO A 122 -12.79 15.87 11.85
C PRO A 122 -13.07 14.38 11.62
N PHE A 123 -12.51 13.82 10.55
CA PHE A 123 -12.64 12.39 10.24
C PHE A 123 -11.97 11.56 11.34
N LYS A 124 -12.60 10.45 11.71
CA LYS A 124 -12.06 9.49 12.67
C LYS A 124 -12.09 8.09 12.07
N GLU A 125 -11.14 7.24 12.44
CA GLU A 125 -11.02 5.87 11.94
C GLU A 125 -12.28 5.02 12.21
N GLU A 126 -12.99 5.30 13.31
CA GLU A 126 -14.28 4.66 13.66
C GLU A 126 -15.39 4.94 12.63
N ASP A 127 -15.31 6.05 11.89
CA ASP A 127 -16.31 6.44 10.90
C ASP A 127 -16.12 5.77 9.54
N LEU A 128 -15.01 5.05 9.34
CA LEU A 128 -14.66 4.47 8.05
C LEU A 128 -15.76 3.56 7.51
N TRP A 129 -16.49 2.83 8.36
CA TRP A 129 -17.52 1.87 7.96
C TRP A 129 -18.95 2.42 7.99
N ASN A 130 -19.15 3.70 8.33
CA ASN A 130 -20.47 4.30 8.56
C ASN A 130 -21.18 4.76 7.26
N GLY A 131 -20.94 4.07 6.15
CA GLY A 131 -21.56 4.37 4.86
C GLY A 131 -20.70 4.07 3.63
N PHE A 132 -21.29 4.32 2.47
CA PHE A 132 -20.62 4.16 1.17
C PHE A 132 -19.82 5.42 0.81
N PRO A 133 -18.63 5.29 0.19
CA PRO A 133 -17.86 6.44 -0.25
C PRO A 133 -18.55 7.25 -1.36
N GLU A 134 -18.06 8.45 -1.62
CA GLU A 134 -18.49 9.28 -2.75
C GLU A 134 -18.41 8.52 -4.07
N GLU A 135 -19.52 8.46 -4.82
CA GLU A 135 -19.69 7.53 -5.94
C GLU A 135 -18.63 7.72 -7.03
N THR A 136 -18.27 8.99 -7.29
CA THR A 136 -17.31 9.40 -8.33
C THR A 136 -15.89 8.88 -8.12
N ASN A 137 -15.51 8.51 -6.89
CA ASN A 137 -14.19 7.95 -6.56
C ASN A 137 -14.26 6.63 -5.76
N SER A 138 -15.47 6.17 -5.43
CA SER A 138 -15.72 4.97 -4.64
C SER A 138 -15.00 3.71 -5.12
N PRO A 139 -14.77 3.43 -6.42
CA PRO A 139 -14.05 2.23 -6.82
C PRO A 139 -12.60 2.22 -6.30
N TYR A 140 -11.93 3.37 -6.32
CA TYR A 140 -10.60 3.52 -5.72
C TYR A 140 -10.66 3.42 -4.19
N GLY A 141 -11.63 4.12 -3.58
CA GLY A 141 -11.86 4.12 -2.14
C GLY A 141 -12.09 2.72 -1.57
N ILE A 142 -12.96 1.94 -2.19
CA ILE A 142 -13.27 0.57 -1.78
C ILE A 142 -12.07 -0.36 -2.01
N ALA A 143 -11.38 -0.24 -3.15
CA ALA A 143 -10.19 -1.07 -3.42
C ALA A 143 -9.08 -0.90 -2.37
N LYS A 144 -8.93 0.30 -1.79
CA LYS A 144 -8.05 0.54 -0.65
C LYS A 144 -8.64 0.03 0.66
N LYS A 145 -9.94 0.28 0.89
CA LYS A 145 -10.66 -0.09 2.12
C LYS A 145 -10.67 -1.60 2.37
N ILE A 146 -10.74 -2.44 1.34
CA ILE A 146 -10.68 -3.90 1.50
C ILE A 146 -9.30 -4.39 1.96
N LEU A 147 -8.21 -3.64 1.67
CA LEU A 147 -6.87 -4.01 2.12
C LEU A 147 -6.72 -3.87 3.63
N LEU A 148 -7.37 -2.87 4.25
CA LEU A 148 -7.45 -2.77 5.71
C LEU A 148 -8.02 -4.06 6.32
N VAL A 149 -9.07 -4.62 5.72
CA VAL A 149 -9.68 -5.87 6.19
C VAL A 149 -8.72 -7.04 6.03
N GLN A 150 -8.03 -7.14 4.89
CA GLN A 150 -7.03 -8.19 4.66
C GLN A 150 -5.88 -8.12 5.68
N GLU A 151 -5.36 -6.91 5.94
CA GLU A 151 -4.32 -6.67 6.95
C GLU A 151 -4.79 -7.07 8.35
N GLN A 152 -5.99 -6.65 8.77
CA GLN A 152 -6.57 -7.04 10.05
C GLN A 152 -6.74 -8.56 10.16
N ALA A 153 -7.27 -9.21 9.12
CA ALA A 153 -7.42 -10.66 9.09
C ALA A 153 -6.07 -11.38 9.18
N TYR A 154 -5.04 -10.88 8.51
CA TYR A 154 -3.71 -11.47 8.54
C TYR A 154 -3.02 -11.30 9.90
N ARG A 155 -3.22 -10.15 10.56
CA ARG A 155 -2.80 -9.96 11.95
C ARG A 155 -3.47 -10.99 12.88
N THR A 156 -4.78 -11.17 12.76
CA THR A 156 -5.54 -12.10 13.61
C THR A 156 -5.18 -13.56 13.37
N GLN A 157 -5.08 -13.99 12.12
CA GLN A 157 -4.89 -15.41 11.79
C GLN A 157 -3.42 -15.83 11.81
N TYR A 158 -2.51 -14.94 11.39
CA TYR A 158 -1.12 -15.30 11.12
C TYR A 158 -0.09 -14.51 11.95
N ASP A 159 -0.54 -13.62 12.85
CA ASP A 159 0.35 -12.70 13.60
C ASP A 159 1.28 -11.89 12.68
N PHE A 160 0.81 -11.59 11.46
CA PHE A 160 1.58 -10.84 10.48
C PHE A 160 1.56 -9.35 10.84
N ASP A 161 2.71 -8.74 11.15
CA ASP A 161 2.81 -7.32 11.53
C ASP A 161 2.58 -6.40 10.31
N SER A 162 1.31 -6.19 9.98
CA SER A 162 0.87 -5.23 8.98
C SER A 162 0.22 -4.00 9.63
N ILE A 163 0.45 -2.81 9.08
CA ILE A 163 -0.17 -1.56 9.51
C ILE A 163 -0.74 -0.84 8.29
N TYR A 164 -1.99 -0.42 8.39
CA TYR A 164 -2.69 0.37 7.38
C TYR A 164 -2.78 1.83 7.86
N LEU A 165 -2.26 2.76 7.07
CA LEU A 165 -2.18 4.21 7.38
C LEU A 165 -3.08 5.04 6.47
#